data_AF-A0A151R3W0-F1
#
_entry.id   AF-A0A151R3W0-F1
#
_cell.length_a   1.000
_cell.length_b   1.000
_cell.length_c   1.000
_cell.angle_alpha   90.00
_cell.angle_beta   90.00
_cell.angle_gamma   90.00
#
_symmetry.space_group_name_H-M   'P 1'
#
loop_
_entity.id
_entity.type
_entity.pdbx_description
1 polymer ?
#
loop_
_entity_poly.entity_id
_entity_poly.type
_entity_poly.pdbx_seq_one_letter_code
_entity_poly.pdbx_strand_id
1 'polypeptide(L)'
;MLVGEAEHWWRDTHHMLTVTGVAVDWECFKRVFLEKYFPESMRHPKEAEFMRLHQGGMSVSEYAMRFKHLARFYLQAISKA
;
A
#
# COMPACT_ATOMS: atom_id res chain seq x y z
N MET A 1 16.07 -0.59 -6.67
CA MET A 1 15.90 -1.13 -8.03
C MET A 1 14.87 -2.25 -7.98
N LEU A 2 13.93 -2.27 -8.92
CA LEU A 2 13.00 -3.40 -9.09
C LEU A 2 13.76 -4.56 -9.75
N VAL A 3 13.34 -5.79 -9.48
CA VAL A 3 13.97 -6.99 -10.04
C VAL A 3 12.91 -7.99 -10.46
N GLY A 4 13.22 -8.81 -11.47
CA GLY A 4 12.33 -9.90 -11.92
C GLY A 4 11.03 -9.37 -12.52
N GLU A 5 9.89 -9.94 -12.09
CA GLU A 5 8.55 -9.58 -12.61
C GLU A 5 8.25 -8.09 -12.46
N ALA A 6 8.63 -7.48 -11.34
CA ALA A 6 8.36 -6.07 -11.07
C ALA A 6 9.09 -5.13 -12.04
N GLU A 7 10.29 -5.50 -12.49
CA GLU A 7 11.03 -4.75 -13.50
C GLU A 7 10.32 -4.81 -14.86
N HIS A 8 9.86 -6.00 -15.26
CA HIS A 8 9.15 -6.21 -16.52
C HIS A 8 7.85 -5.41 -16.54
N TRP A 9 7.04 -5.54 -15.49
CA TRP A 9 5.80 -4.79 -15.33
C TRP A 9 6.05 -3.27 -15.35
N TRP A 10 7.06 -2.79 -14.64
CA TRP A 10 7.34 -1.35 -14.57
C TRP A 10 7.76 -0.79 -15.92
N ARG A 11 8.57 -1.52 -16.70
CA ARG A 11 8.97 -1.11 -18.05
C ARG A 11 7.77 -0.93 -18.97
N ASP A 12 6.84 -1.89 -18.97
CA ASP A 12 5.65 -1.85 -19.82
C ASP A 12 4.70 -0.72 -19.37
N THR A 13 4.49 -0.58 -18.06
CA THR A 13 3.64 0.47 -17.48
C THR A 13 4.22 1.86 -17.74
N HIS A 14 5.54 2.04 -17.57
CA HIS A 14 6.23 3.29 -17.84
C HIS A 14 6.10 3.70 -19.31
N HIS A 15 6.25 2.74 -20.24
CA HIS A 15 6.06 3.00 -21.66
C HIS A 15 4.64 3.50 -21.95
N MET A 16 3.62 2.82 -21.42
CA MET A 16 2.21 3.21 -21.56
C MET A 16 1.93 4.61 -20.98
N LEU A 17 2.44 4.91 -19.77
CA LEU A 17 2.28 6.23 -19.15
C LEU A 17 2.92 7.35 -20.00
N THR A 18 4.09 7.07 -20.57
CA THR A 18 4.79 8.03 -21.45
C THR A 18 3.99 8.28 -22.73
N VAL A 19 3.48 7.22 -23.37
CA VAL A 19 2.68 7.32 -24.61
C VAL A 19 1.36 8.08 -24.38
N THR A 20 0.77 7.92 -23.19
CA THR A 20 -0.46 8.64 -22.80
C THR A 20 -0.20 10.08 -22.32
N GLY A 21 1.05 10.55 -22.36
CA GLY A 21 1.42 11.91 -21.96
C GLY A 21 1.39 12.15 -20.45
N VAL A 22 1.35 11.09 -19.64
CA VAL A 22 1.39 11.20 -18.18
C VAL A 22 2.83 11.45 -17.75
N ALA A 23 3.06 12.51 -16.97
CA ALA A 23 4.36 12.74 -16.33
C ALA A 23 4.68 11.59 -15.37
N VAL A 24 5.79 10.89 -15.62
CA VAL A 24 6.24 9.77 -14.78
C VAL A 24 7.20 10.30 -13.74
N ASP A 25 6.63 10.88 -12.68
CA ASP A 25 7.37 11.26 -11.47
C ASP A 25 7.29 10.16 -10.39
N TRP A 26 7.92 10.42 -9.25
CA TRP A 26 7.95 9.48 -8.13
C TRP A 26 6.55 9.20 -7.54
N GLU A 27 5.66 10.20 -7.52
CA GLU A 27 4.29 10.04 -7.03
C GLU A 27 3.46 9.16 -7.96
N CYS A 28 3.61 9.35 -9.27
CA CYS A 28 3.01 8.51 -10.29
C CYS A 28 3.45 7.05 -10.14
N PHE A 29 4.75 6.80 -10.02
CA PHE A 29 5.30 5.46 -9.76
C PHE A 29 4.69 4.84 -8.50
N LYS A 30 4.74 5.53 -7.36
CA LYS A 30 4.20 5.02 -6.09
C LYS A 30 2.73 4.64 -6.21
N ARG A 31 1.91 5.49 -6.87
CA ARG A 31 0.48 5.25 -7.04
C ARG A 31 0.20 3.96 -7.81
N VAL A 32 0.78 3.81 -9.01
CA VAL A 32 0.53 2.63 -9.87
C VAL A 32 1.16 1.36 -9.30
N PHE A 33 2.29 1.49 -8.59
CA PHE A 33 2.92 0.39 -7.88
C PHE A 33 2.04 -0.14 -6.75
N LEU A 34 1.50 0.76 -5.91
CA LEU A 34 0.59 0.39 -4.83
C LEU A 34 -0.73 -0.16 -5.37
N GLU A 35 -1.25 0.33 -6.49
CA GLU A 35 -2.47 -0.23 -7.09
C GLU A 35 -2.25 -1.66 -7.59
N LYS A 36 -1.10 -1.94 -8.22
CA LYS A 36 -0.78 -3.28 -8.76
C LYS A 36 -0.51 -4.31 -7.66
N TYR A 37 0.32 -3.95 -6.68
CA TYR A 37 0.82 -4.90 -5.68
C TYR A 37 0.11 -4.81 -4.33
N PHE A 38 -0.65 -3.73 -4.09
CA PHE A 38 -1.40 -3.46 -2.87
C PHE A 38 -2.84 -2.98 -3.17
N PRO A 39 -3.63 -3.77 -3.94
CA PRO A 39 -5.00 -3.42 -4.29
C PRO A 39 -5.87 -3.11 -3.07
N GLU A 40 -6.87 -2.26 -3.30
CA GLU A 40 -7.82 -1.81 -2.28
C GLU A 40 -8.57 -2.97 -1.61
N SER A 41 -8.83 -4.05 -2.35
CA SER A 41 -9.42 -5.28 -1.83
C SER A 41 -8.59 -5.94 -0.72
N MET A 42 -7.27 -5.75 -0.71
CA MET A 42 -6.39 -6.21 0.37
C MET A 42 -6.25 -5.18 1.50
N ARG A 43 -6.43 -3.89 1.20
CA ARG A 43 -6.35 -2.79 2.19
C ARG A 43 -7.60 -2.69 3.05
N HIS A 44 -8.78 -2.65 2.45
CA HIS A 44 -10.03 -2.39 3.17
C HIS A 44 -10.35 -3.36 4.31
N PRO A 45 -10.11 -4.69 4.20
CA PRO A 45 -10.32 -5.59 5.33
C PRO A 45 -9.38 -5.27 6.50
N LYS A 46 -8.12 -4.89 6.21
CA LYS A 46 -7.11 -4.56 7.22
C LYS A 46 -7.34 -3.19 7.85
N GLU A 47 -7.80 -2.21 7.07
CA GLU A 47 -8.25 -0.91 7.59
C GLU A 47 -9.47 -1.08 8.49
N ALA A 48 -10.45 -1.87 8.09
CA ALA A 48 -11.63 -2.16 8.91
C ALA A 48 -11.27 -2.94 10.19
N GLU A 49 -10.28 -3.85 10.13
CA GLU A 49 -9.72 -4.52 11.29
C GLU A 49 -9.03 -3.51 12.24
N PHE A 50 -8.26 -2.57 11.69
CA PHE A 50 -7.61 -1.51 12.46
C PHE A 50 -8.61 -0.56 13.13
N MET A 51 -9.61 -0.08 12.40
CA MET A 51 -10.63 0.85 12.92
C MET A 51 -11.48 0.22 14.03
N ARG A 52 -11.61 -1.11 14.03
CA ARG A 52 -12.32 -1.86 15.09
C ARG A 52 -11.39 -2.36 16.20
N LEU A 53 -10.08 -2.12 16.11
CA LEU A 53 -9.12 -2.61 17.08
C LEU A 53 -9.25 -1.83 18.40
N HIS A 54 -9.83 -2.47 19.40
CA HIS A 54 -9.80 -2.03 20.80
C HIS A 54 -8.99 -3.03 21.64
N GLN A 55 -8.41 -2.58 22.76
CA GLN A 55 -7.60 -3.46 23.62
C GLN A 55 -8.42 -4.63 24.17
N GLY A 56 -9.64 -4.39 24.66
CA GLY A 56 -10.49 -5.44 25.22
C GLY A 56 -9.76 -6.21 26.34
N GLY A 57 -9.81 -7.54 26.28
CA GLY A 57 -9.10 -8.43 27.21
C GLY A 57 -7.62 -8.70 26.85
N MET A 58 -7.07 -8.06 25.82
CA MET A 58 -5.65 -8.23 25.46
C MET A 58 -4.74 -7.53 26.47
N SER A 59 -3.57 -8.12 26.71
CA SER A 59 -2.50 -7.40 27.40
C SER A 59 -2.06 -6.19 26.57
N VAL A 60 -1.48 -5.20 27.22
CA VAL A 60 -0.96 -3.99 26.55
C VAL A 60 0.07 -4.34 25.47
N SER A 61 0.88 -5.37 25.71
CA SER A 61 1.90 -5.84 24.74
C SER A 61 1.27 -6.44 23.48
N GLU A 62 0.27 -7.31 23.64
CA GLU A 62 -0.45 -7.92 22.52
C GLU A 62 -1.20 -6.89 21.69
N TYR A 63 -1.86 -5.94 22.36
CA TYR A 63 -2.52 -4.82 21.71
C TYR A 63 -1.53 -3.96 20.92
N ALA A 64 -0.39 -3.58 21.52
CA ALA A 64 0.62 -2.77 20.85
C ALA A 64 1.21 -3.48 19.61
N MET A 65 1.40 -4.80 19.67
CA MET A 65 1.86 -5.59 18.53
C MET A 65 0.83 -5.60 17.40
N ARG A 66 -0.45 -5.84 17.71
CA ARG A 66 -1.53 -5.78 16.72
C ARG A 66 -1.71 -4.39 16.12
N PHE A 67 -1.65 -3.35 16.95
CA PHE A 67 -1.72 -1.97 16.51
C PHE A 67 -0.60 -1.66 15.52
N LYS A 68 0.67 -1.97 15.85
CA LYS A 68 1.81 -1.75 14.96
C LYS A 68 1.71 -2.55 13.65
N HIS A 69 1.18 -3.77 13.69
CA HIS A 69 0.99 -4.58 12.50
C HIS A 69 -0.05 -3.95 11.56
N LEU A 70 -1.21 -3.59 12.10
CA LEU A 70 -2.32 -3.04 11.32
C LEU A 70 -2.07 -1.58 10.87
N ALA A 71 -1.40 -0.77 11.68
CA ALA A 71 -1.04 0.60 11.34
C ALA A 71 -0.16 0.69 10.08
N ARG A 72 0.64 -0.34 9.76
CA ARG A 72 1.45 -0.38 8.53
C ARG A 72 0.61 -0.41 7.25
N PHE A 73 -0.58 -1.01 7.32
CA PHE A 73 -1.52 -1.04 6.20
C PHE A 73 -2.26 0.30 6.05
N TYR A 74 -2.51 0.98 7.18
CA TYR A 74 -3.17 2.28 7.22
C TYR A 74 -2.26 3.45 6.82
N LEU A 75 -1.00 3.48 7.28
CA LEU A 75 -0.01 4.52 6.93
C LEU A 75 0.36 4.51 5.43
N GLN A 76 0.32 3.34 4.78
CA GLN A 76 0.52 3.26 3.33
C GLN A 76 -0.67 3.82 2.55
N ALA A 77 -1.88 3.80 3.11
CA ALA A 77 -3.06 4.44 2.56
C ALA A 77 -3.05 5.98 2.78
N ILE A 78 -2.54 6.46 3.92
CA ILE A 78 -2.50 7.91 4.26
C ILE A 78 -1.44 8.69 3.47
N SER A 79 -0.40 8.04 2.93
CA SER A 79 0.55 8.73 2.03
C SER A 79 -0.06 9.26 0.72
N LYS A 80 -1.37 9.06 0.50
CA LYS A 80 -2.18 9.62 -0.58
C LYS A 80 -3.00 10.88 -0.18
N ALA A 81 -2.83 11.42 1.03
CA ALA A 81 -3.56 12.63 1.50
C ALA A 81 -2.72 13.90 1.44
#